data_AF-A0AAU8LU90-F1
#
_entry.id   AF-A0AAU8LU90-F1
#
_cell.length_a   1.000
_cell.length_b   1.000
_cell.length_c   1.000
_cell.angle_alpha   90.00
_cell.angle_beta   90.00
_cell.angle_gamma   90.00
#
_symmetry.space_group_name_H-M   'P 1'
#
loop_
_entity.id
_entity.type
_entity.pdbx_description
1 polymer ?
#
loop_
_entity_poly.entity_id
_entity_poly.type
_entity_poly.pdbx_seq_one_letter_code
_entity_poly.pdbx_strand_id
1 'polypeptide(L)'
;MLRTTAQTALVAVALSTLPTTALACTVCIYSQFEYNLPYIGWWCLGITIWFLAIRTALDRLSSAVLWIFLALIAAEAFIGPWAFVILGGMALYTSIDTSLPKKRQKFSKRSQFAMTVISIIAFICIVTGLAISLHAKATRSDADFILQSKGAQGHIVLQRLIAEPTRSEAQLRKILANLDLSNPTHKYFTKEISEALEKLEKEKRNTAHGTSINSTDKSTSSAELPHRP
;
A
#
# COMPACT_ATOMS: atom_id res chain seq x y z
N MET A 1 -22.29 34.92 -8.86
CA MET A 1 -22.43 33.47 -9.14
C MET A 1 -21.62 32.99 -10.36
N LEU A 2 -21.32 33.80 -11.38
CA LEU A 2 -20.54 33.34 -12.56
C LEU A 2 -19.04 33.07 -12.33
N ARG A 3 -18.41 33.68 -11.31
CA ARG A 3 -16.96 33.47 -11.07
C ARG A 3 -16.63 32.06 -10.54
N THR A 4 -17.54 31.44 -9.79
CA THR A 4 -17.33 30.12 -9.19
C THR A 4 -17.48 28.99 -10.20
N THR A 5 -18.32 29.15 -11.24
CA THR A 5 -18.53 28.13 -12.29
C THR A 5 -17.40 28.09 -13.31
N ALA A 6 -16.78 29.23 -13.62
CA ALA A 6 -15.61 29.29 -14.50
C ALA A 6 -14.37 28.66 -13.84
N GLN A 7 -14.19 28.87 -12.53
CA GLN A 7 -13.07 28.28 -11.77
C GLN A 7 -13.21 26.76 -11.65
N THR A 8 -14.41 26.23 -11.41
CA THR A 8 -14.63 24.77 -11.35
C THR A 8 -14.45 24.10 -12.71
N ALA A 9 -14.88 24.74 -13.80
CA ALA A 9 -14.65 24.22 -15.16
C ALA A 9 -13.15 24.16 -15.50
N LEU A 10 -12.39 25.21 -15.15
CA LEU A 10 -10.95 25.27 -15.43
C LEU A 10 -10.17 24.20 -14.64
N VAL A 11 -10.54 23.95 -13.38
CA VAL A 11 -9.96 22.89 -12.54
C VAL A 11 -10.34 21.50 -13.08
N ALA A 12 -11.57 21.31 -13.54
CA ALA A 12 -11.99 20.04 -14.14
C ALA A 12 -11.25 19.73 -15.45
N VAL A 13 -11.02 20.73 -16.30
CA VAL A 13 -10.23 20.58 -17.54
C VAL A 13 -8.73 20.38 -17.25
N ALA A 14 -8.19 21.05 -16.24
CA ALA A 14 -6.81 20.83 -15.79
C ALA A 14 -6.62 19.42 -15.20
N LEU A 15 -7.62 18.90 -14.50
CA LEU A 15 -7.60 17.54 -13.93
C LEU A 15 -7.76 16.46 -15.01
N SER A 16 -8.55 16.72 -16.06
CA SER A 16 -8.74 15.77 -17.16
C SER A 16 -7.59 15.76 -18.18
N THR A 17 -6.70 16.74 -18.14
CA THR A 17 -5.49 16.82 -18.99
C THR A 17 -4.21 16.35 -18.30
N LEU A 18 -4.26 16.01 -17.00
CA LEU A 18 -3.12 15.41 -16.31
C LEU A 18 -2.83 14.01 -16.89
N PRO A 19 -1.59 13.76 -17.32
CA PRO A 19 -1.24 12.64 -18.18
C PRO A 19 -1.43 11.30 -17.46
N THR A 20 -1.71 10.28 -18.26
CA THR A 20 -1.77 8.84 -17.94
C THR A 20 -0.61 8.32 -17.08
N THR A 21 0.50 9.05 -17.00
CA THR A 21 1.63 8.78 -16.10
C THR A 21 1.30 9.04 -14.63
N ALA A 22 0.53 10.08 -14.30
CA ALA A 22 0.07 10.32 -12.94
C ALA A 22 -0.89 9.20 -12.49
N LEU A 23 -1.77 8.75 -13.39
CA LEU A 23 -2.64 7.59 -13.18
C LEU A 23 -1.82 6.31 -12.95
N ALA A 24 -0.77 6.08 -13.73
CA ALA A 24 0.12 4.92 -13.55
C ALA A 24 0.83 4.97 -12.19
N CYS A 25 1.36 6.12 -11.78
CA CYS A 25 1.96 6.30 -10.46
C CYS A 25 0.96 6.07 -9.33
N THR A 26 -0.27 6.57 -9.45
CA THR A 26 -1.32 6.31 -8.45
C THR A 26 -1.71 4.84 -8.39
N VAL A 27 -1.72 4.09 -9.49
CA VAL A 27 -1.99 2.64 -9.47
C VAL A 27 -0.86 1.88 -8.79
N CYS A 28 0.40 2.24 -9.01
CA CYS A 28 1.55 1.64 -8.33
C CYS A 28 1.54 1.94 -6.82
N ILE A 29 1.26 3.19 -6.47
CA ILE A 29 1.14 3.62 -5.08
C ILE A 29 -0.02 2.87 -4.44
N TYR A 30 -1.23 2.91 -5.02
CA TYR A 30 -2.41 2.19 -4.55
C TYR A 30 -2.18 0.67 -4.43
N SER A 31 -1.45 0.07 -5.36
CA SER A 31 -1.03 -1.34 -5.29
C SER A 31 -0.16 -1.62 -4.08
N GLN A 32 0.87 -0.81 -3.84
CA GLN A 32 1.72 -0.97 -2.65
C GLN A 32 0.92 -0.74 -1.37
N PHE A 33 -0.05 0.15 -1.42
CA PHE A 33 -0.95 0.44 -0.32
C PHE A 33 -1.86 -0.72 0.03
N GLU A 34 -2.61 -1.23 -0.94
CA GLU A 34 -3.52 -2.37 -0.75
C GLU A 34 -2.75 -3.63 -0.33
N TYR A 35 -1.51 -3.76 -0.80
CA TYR A 35 -0.59 -4.80 -0.33
C TYR A 35 -0.15 -4.59 1.13
N ASN A 36 0.20 -3.35 1.52
CA ASN A 36 0.73 -3.06 2.86
C ASN A 36 -0.33 -2.90 3.95
N LEU A 37 -1.53 -2.46 3.58
CA LEU A 37 -2.71 -2.24 4.41
C LEU A 37 -3.94 -2.62 3.58
N PRO A 38 -4.34 -3.90 3.59
CA PRO A 38 -5.51 -4.33 2.85
C PRO A 38 -6.76 -3.61 3.36
N TYR A 39 -7.67 -3.32 2.44
CA TYR A 39 -8.93 -2.61 2.69
C TYR A 39 -8.79 -1.12 3.06
N ILE A 40 -7.59 -0.53 2.96
CA ILE A 40 -7.36 0.88 3.30
C ILE A 40 -8.37 1.81 2.61
N GLY A 41 -8.68 1.58 1.33
CA GLY A 41 -9.61 2.42 0.58
C GLY A 41 -11.01 2.52 1.21
N TRP A 42 -11.53 1.41 1.76
CA TRP A 42 -12.83 1.41 2.47
C TRP A 42 -12.76 2.21 3.78
N TRP A 43 -11.63 2.15 4.50
CA TRP A 43 -11.38 2.96 5.68
C TRP A 43 -11.34 4.45 5.36
N CYS A 44 -10.69 4.81 4.25
CA CYS A 44 -10.58 6.18 3.77
C CYS A 44 -11.95 6.78 3.48
N LEU A 45 -12.80 5.99 2.83
CA LEU A 45 -14.17 6.37 2.52
C LEU A 45 -14.98 6.59 3.82
N GLY A 46 -14.84 5.70 4.79
CA GLY A 46 -15.47 5.82 6.11
C GLY A 46 -15.05 7.08 6.89
N ILE A 47 -13.74 7.36 6.98
CA ILE A 47 -13.20 8.56 7.66
C ILE A 47 -13.65 9.83 6.95
N THR A 48 -13.69 9.82 5.62
CA THR A 48 -14.17 10.95 4.81
C THR A 48 -15.63 11.24 5.07
N ILE A 49 -16.48 10.22 5.07
CA ILE A 49 -17.90 10.33 5.43
C ILE A 49 -18.05 10.88 6.85
N TRP A 50 -17.26 10.37 7.80
CA TRP A 50 -17.31 10.83 9.20
C TRP A 50 -16.92 12.31 9.33
N PHE A 51 -15.83 12.73 8.70
CA PHE A 51 -15.41 14.13 8.71
C PHE A 51 -16.43 15.05 8.03
N LEU A 52 -17.02 14.61 6.91
CA LEU A 52 -18.10 15.30 6.23
C LEU A 52 -19.32 15.44 7.13
N ALA A 53 -19.73 14.39 7.83
CA ALA A 53 -20.85 14.41 8.77
C ALA A 53 -20.61 15.40 9.93
N ILE A 54 -19.38 15.51 10.43
CA ILE A 54 -19.03 16.51 11.45
C ILE A 54 -19.12 17.93 10.88
N ARG A 55 -18.62 18.14 9.66
CA ARG A 55 -18.60 19.46 9.01
C ARG A 55 -19.97 19.92 8.55
N THR A 56 -20.85 18.99 8.12
CA THR A 56 -22.24 19.28 7.78
C THR A 56 -23.01 19.72 9.02
N ALA A 57 -22.79 19.07 10.17
CA ALA A 57 -23.36 19.49 11.44
C ALA A 57 -22.90 20.90 11.89
N LEU A 58 -21.76 21.39 11.38
CA LEU A 58 -21.18 22.70 11.73
C LEU A 58 -21.51 23.82 10.72
N ASP A 59 -22.34 23.58 9.70
CA ASP A 59 -22.65 24.54 8.62
C ASP A 59 -21.42 25.08 7.86
N ARG A 60 -20.34 24.28 7.77
CA ARG A 60 -19.08 24.67 7.10
C ARG A 60 -18.77 23.82 5.86
N LEU A 61 -19.79 23.47 5.08
CA LEU A 61 -19.71 22.50 3.98
C LEU A 61 -18.87 22.95 2.78
N SER A 62 -19.07 24.17 2.28
CA SER A 62 -18.70 24.53 0.90
C SER A 62 -17.20 24.58 0.63
N SER A 63 -16.38 25.02 1.59
CA SER A 63 -14.91 24.98 1.45
C SER A 63 -14.32 23.67 1.97
N ALA A 64 -14.91 23.06 3.00
CA ALA A 64 -14.35 21.88 3.65
C ALA A 64 -14.33 20.66 2.73
N VAL A 65 -15.40 20.41 1.96
CA VAL A 65 -15.49 19.27 1.03
C VAL A 65 -14.35 19.28 0.02
N LEU A 66 -14.10 20.46 -0.59
CA LEU A 66 -13.06 20.62 -1.60
C LEU A 66 -11.67 20.43 -1.00
N TRP A 67 -11.40 21.00 0.19
CA TRP A 67 -10.12 20.82 0.89
C TRP A 67 -9.90 19.39 1.38
N ILE A 68 -10.95 18.66 1.79
CA ILE A 68 -10.86 17.24 2.15
C ILE A 68 -10.48 16.43 0.92
N PHE A 69 -11.18 16.62 -0.21
CA PHE A 69 -10.86 15.90 -1.45
C PHE A 69 -9.45 16.24 -1.93
N LEU A 70 -9.05 17.51 -1.91
CA LEU A 70 -7.69 17.92 -2.28
C LEU A 70 -6.64 17.33 -1.32
N ALA A 71 -6.92 17.32 -0.02
CA ALA A 71 -6.05 16.74 0.99
C ALA A 71 -5.96 15.22 0.81
N LEU A 72 -7.03 14.52 0.44
CA LEU A 72 -7.06 13.08 0.24
C LEU A 72 -6.33 12.66 -1.03
N ILE A 73 -6.44 13.44 -2.10
CA ILE A 73 -5.67 13.24 -3.34
C ILE A 73 -4.18 13.54 -3.09
N ALA A 74 -3.85 14.66 -2.43
CA ALA A 74 -2.46 15.02 -2.12
C ALA A 74 -1.83 14.04 -1.11
N ALA A 75 -2.62 13.56 -0.16
CA ALA A 75 -2.28 12.52 0.79
C ALA A 75 -1.86 11.23 0.12
N GLU A 76 -2.71 10.71 -0.76
CA GLU A 76 -2.44 9.49 -1.53
C GLU A 76 -1.23 9.69 -2.45
N ALA A 77 -1.08 10.87 -3.06
CA ALA A 77 0.00 11.14 -3.98
C ALA A 77 1.38 11.30 -3.30
N PHE A 78 1.46 11.88 -2.09
CA PHE A 78 2.75 12.31 -1.51
C PHE A 78 3.06 11.74 -0.12
N ILE A 79 2.06 11.55 0.75
CA ILE A 79 2.29 11.26 2.18
C ILE A 79 2.08 9.78 2.49
N GLY A 80 1.36 9.07 1.62
CA GLY A 80 1.11 7.68 1.84
C GLY A 80 0.07 7.44 2.96
N PRO A 81 0.15 6.32 3.70
CA PRO A 81 -0.87 5.94 4.70
C PRO A 81 -0.94 6.91 5.89
N TRP A 82 0.12 7.66 6.10
CA TRP A 82 0.24 8.65 7.17
C TRP A 82 -0.78 9.76 7.06
N ALA A 83 -1.22 10.09 5.85
CA ALA A 83 -2.23 11.10 5.68
C ALA A 83 -3.58 10.69 6.26
N PHE A 84 -3.87 9.39 6.36
CA PHE A 84 -5.07 8.89 7.02
C PHE A 84 -4.99 9.05 8.54
N VAL A 85 -3.80 8.91 9.12
CA VAL A 85 -3.56 9.21 10.53
C VAL A 85 -3.78 10.71 10.77
N ILE A 86 -3.32 11.57 9.86
CA ILE A 86 -3.51 13.02 9.93
C ILE A 86 -5.00 13.38 9.78
N LEU A 87 -5.70 12.82 8.80
CA LEU A 87 -7.15 13.04 8.58
C LEU A 87 -7.99 12.53 9.76
N GLY A 88 -7.71 11.33 10.24
CA GLY A 88 -8.36 10.77 11.43
C GLY A 88 -8.08 11.60 12.67
N GLY A 89 -6.84 12.08 12.84
CA GLY A 89 -6.45 13.01 13.90
C GLY A 89 -7.18 14.35 13.82
N MET A 90 -7.33 14.92 12.63
CA MET A 90 -8.11 16.13 12.41
C MET A 90 -9.61 15.91 12.68
N ALA A 91 -10.17 14.76 12.29
CA ALA A 91 -11.56 14.39 12.60
C ALA A 91 -11.76 14.29 14.12
N LEU A 92 -10.89 13.56 14.82
CA LEU A 92 -10.88 13.44 16.27
C LEU A 92 -10.74 14.79 16.97
N TYR A 93 -9.78 15.61 16.53
CA TYR A 93 -9.59 16.95 17.06
C TYR A 93 -10.85 17.80 16.91
N THR A 94 -11.50 17.74 15.74
CA THR A 94 -12.74 18.48 15.48
C THR A 94 -13.89 17.95 16.34
N SER A 95 -13.98 16.62 16.55
CA SER A 95 -14.95 16.01 17.47
C SER A 95 -14.75 16.43 18.93
N ILE A 96 -13.48 16.54 19.37
CA ILE A 96 -13.14 16.99 20.74
C ILE A 96 -13.43 18.48 20.89
N ASP A 97 -13.00 19.31 19.94
CA ASP A 97 -13.21 20.77 19.94
C ASP A 97 -14.69 21.14 19.90
N THR A 98 -15.51 20.40 19.16
CA THR A 98 -16.98 20.56 19.19
C THR A 98 -17.63 20.08 20.48
N SER A 99 -16.97 19.17 21.21
CA SER A 99 -17.42 18.68 22.51
C SER A 99 -17.07 19.61 23.68
N LEU A 100 -16.24 20.65 23.47
CA LEU A 100 -15.87 21.61 24.52
C LEU A 100 -17.03 22.55 24.91
N PRO A 101 -17.13 22.94 26.20
CA PRO A 101 -18.28 23.69 26.73
C PRO A 101 -18.50 25.05 26.06
N LYS A 102 -17.44 25.71 25.56
CA LYS A 102 -17.51 27.01 24.87
C LYS A 102 -18.24 26.95 23.52
N LYS A 103 -18.22 25.81 22.82
CA LYS A 103 -18.91 25.59 21.54
C LYS A 103 -20.18 24.75 21.69
N ARG A 104 -20.29 23.94 22.76
CA ARG A 104 -21.50 23.18 23.11
C ARG A 104 -22.76 24.04 23.20
N GLN A 105 -22.67 25.29 23.69
CA GLN A 105 -23.85 26.16 23.84
C GLN A 105 -24.61 26.44 22.54
N LYS A 106 -24.00 26.25 21.35
CA LYS A 106 -24.68 26.42 20.05
C LYS A 106 -25.47 25.20 19.58
N PHE A 107 -25.28 24.02 20.18
CA PHE A 107 -25.88 22.77 19.73
C PHE A 107 -26.99 22.29 20.67
N SER A 108 -28.06 21.73 20.10
CA SER A 108 -29.10 21.07 20.90
C SER A 108 -28.52 19.85 21.64
N LYS A 109 -29.04 19.53 22.83
CA LYS A 109 -28.59 18.36 23.62
C LYS A 109 -28.64 17.05 22.81
N ARG A 110 -29.65 16.91 21.93
CA ARG A 110 -29.80 15.74 21.04
C ARG A 110 -28.71 15.68 19.96
N SER A 111 -28.35 16.82 19.37
CA SER A 111 -27.26 16.90 18.38
C SER A 111 -25.89 16.61 19.01
N GLN A 112 -25.64 17.10 20.22
CA GLN A 112 -24.42 16.80 20.97
C GLN A 112 -24.29 15.29 21.26
N PHE A 113 -25.38 14.66 21.70
CA PHE A 113 -25.41 13.23 21.95
C PHE A 113 -25.14 12.44 20.65
N ALA A 114 -25.83 12.79 19.55
CA ALA A 114 -25.63 12.15 18.26
C ALA A 114 -24.19 12.26 17.75
N MET A 115 -23.57 13.44 17.84
CA MET A 115 -22.17 13.65 17.44
C MET A 115 -21.18 12.84 18.28
N THR A 116 -21.46 12.70 19.58
CA THR A 116 -20.64 11.88 20.48
C THR A 116 -20.74 10.41 20.11
N VAL A 117 -21.96 9.89 19.91
CA VAL A 117 -22.22 8.50 19.52
C VAL A 117 -21.56 8.18 18.18
N ILE A 118 -21.74 9.04 17.16
CA ILE A 118 -21.11 8.85 15.84
C ILE A 118 -19.58 8.84 15.96
N SER A 119 -19.00 9.73 16.77
CA SER A 119 -17.56 9.79 16.96
C SER A 119 -17.00 8.53 17.65
N ILE A 120 -17.71 8.00 18.65
CA ILE A 120 -17.32 6.75 19.32
C ILE A 120 -17.40 5.58 18.35
N ILE A 121 -18.50 5.44 17.61
CA ILE A 121 -18.67 4.37 16.63
C ILE A 121 -17.57 4.44 15.57
N ALA A 122 -17.33 5.63 15.00
CA ALA A 122 -16.28 5.82 14.00
C ALA A 122 -14.89 5.45 14.55
N PHE A 123 -14.59 5.84 15.79
CA PHE A 123 -13.34 5.46 16.44
C PHE A 123 -13.19 3.94 16.61
N ILE A 124 -14.24 3.26 17.09
CA ILE A 124 -14.25 1.79 17.22
C ILE A 124 -14.05 1.13 15.87
N CYS A 125 -14.74 1.61 14.83
CA CYS A 125 -14.56 1.11 13.47
C CYS A 125 -13.10 1.24 13.03
N ILE A 126 -12.47 2.41 13.19
CA ILE A 126 -11.08 2.65 12.80
C ILE A 126 -10.13 1.67 13.52
N VAL A 127 -10.27 1.49 14.84
CA VAL A 127 -9.41 0.59 15.62
C VAL A 127 -9.61 -0.86 15.20
N THR A 128 -10.86 -1.30 15.08
CA THR A 128 -11.19 -2.66 14.65
C THR A 128 -10.66 -2.92 13.24
N GLY A 129 -10.77 -1.92 12.38
CA GLY A 129 -10.25 -1.96 11.04
C GLY A 129 -8.76 -2.11 10.92
N LEU A 130 -8.04 -1.30 11.69
CA LEU A 130 -6.60 -1.39 11.78
C LEU A 130 -6.18 -2.79 12.25
N ALA A 131 -6.87 -3.34 13.24
CA ALA A 131 -6.62 -4.69 13.73
C ALA A 131 -6.87 -5.75 12.64
N ILE A 132 -7.97 -5.65 11.89
CA ILE A 132 -8.28 -6.54 10.76
C ILE A 132 -7.20 -6.42 9.68
N SER A 133 -6.81 -5.21 9.30
CA SER A 133 -5.78 -4.99 8.27
C SER A 133 -4.41 -5.52 8.70
N LEU A 134 -4.03 -5.33 9.98
CA LEU A 134 -2.80 -5.88 10.54
C LEU A 134 -2.83 -7.41 10.60
N HIS A 135 -3.95 -7.99 11.04
CA HIS A 135 -4.11 -9.43 11.08
C HIS A 135 -4.09 -10.02 9.66
N ALA A 136 -4.83 -9.43 8.72
CA ALA A 136 -4.86 -9.84 7.33
C ALA A 136 -3.45 -9.79 6.70
N LYS A 137 -2.68 -8.72 6.97
CA LYS A 137 -1.29 -8.63 6.53
C LYS A 137 -0.42 -9.73 7.15
N ALA A 138 -0.56 -10.01 8.44
CA ALA A 138 0.21 -11.05 9.12
C ALA A 138 -0.10 -12.45 8.59
N THR A 139 -1.35 -12.70 8.18
CA THR A 139 -1.78 -14.02 7.69
C THR A 139 -1.59 -14.24 6.20
N ARG A 140 -1.54 -13.17 5.38
CA ARG A 140 -1.52 -13.27 3.92
C ARG A 140 -0.08 -13.45 3.44
N SER A 141 0.20 -14.56 2.76
CA SER A 141 1.51 -14.72 2.09
C SER A 141 1.53 -13.96 0.76
N ASP A 142 2.72 -13.51 0.33
CA ASP A 142 2.91 -12.79 -0.94
C ASP A 142 2.35 -13.57 -2.14
N ALA A 143 2.47 -14.90 -2.08
CA ALA A 143 1.90 -15.80 -3.06
C ALA A 143 0.37 -15.70 -3.11
N ASP A 144 -0.30 -15.65 -1.96
CA ASP A 144 -1.76 -15.54 -1.88
C ASP A 144 -2.24 -14.17 -2.37
N PHE A 145 -1.45 -13.11 -2.14
CA PHE A 145 -1.74 -11.79 -2.71
C PHE A 145 -1.68 -11.81 -4.24
N ILE A 146 -0.61 -12.37 -4.82
CA ILE A 146 -0.44 -12.44 -6.28
C ILE A 146 -1.58 -13.25 -6.91
N LEU A 147 -1.93 -14.40 -6.33
CA LEU A 147 -3.00 -15.27 -6.83
C LEU A 147 -4.40 -14.63 -6.70
N GLN A 148 -4.64 -13.82 -5.67
CA GLN A 148 -5.92 -13.15 -5.48
C GLN A 148 -6.04 -11.84 -6.26
N SER A 149 -4.93 -11.14 -6.51
CA SER A 149 -4.98 -9.85 -7.20
C SER A 149 -5.28 -10.06 -8.69
N LYS A 150 -6.34 -9.43 -9.18
CA LYS A 150 -6.64 -9.41 -10.61
C LYS A 150 -5.97 -8.19 -11.25
N GLY A 151 -5.09 -8.40 -12.22
CA GLY A 151 -4.51 -7.33 -13.04
C GLY A 151 -3.12 -6.85 -12.59
N ALA A 152 -2.87 -5.54 -12.72
CA ALA A 152 -1.53 -4.94 -12.63
C ALA A 152 -0.85 -5.09 -11.25
N GLN A 153 -1.63 -5.19 -10.17
CA GLN A 153 -1.10 -5.24 -8.81
C GLN A 153 -0.28 -6.51 -8.53
N GLY A 154 -0.77 -7.67 -8.98
CA GLY A 154 -0.05 -8.94 -8.84
C GLY A 154 1.23 -8.97 -9.66
N HIS A 155 1.21 -8.31 -10.82
CA HIS A 155 2.35 -8.23 -11.71
C HIS A 155 3.52 -7.44 -11.10
N ILE A 156 3.23 -6.36 -10.37
CA ILE A 156 4.24 -5.54 -9.69
C ILE A 156 4.91 -6.32 -8.55
N VAL A 157 4.10 -7.02 -7.74
CA VAL A 157 4.63 -7.83 -6.63
C VAL A 157 5.44 -9.01 -7.18
N LEU A 158 4.97 -9.64 -8.26
CA LEU A 158 5.70 -10.71 -8.93
C LEU A 158 7.04 -10.24 -9.47
N GLN A 159 7.10 -9.09 -10.15
CA GLN A 159 8.36 -8.52 -10.64
C GLN A 159 9.35 -8.25 -9.51
N ARG A 160 8.87 -7.84 -8.32
CA ARG A 160 9.72 -7.67 -7.15
C ARG A 160 10.33 -8.99 -6.67
N LEU A 161 9.53 -10.06 -6.64
CA LEU A 161 10.01 -11.40 -6.27
C LEU A 161 11.02 -11.95 -7.29
N ILE A 162 10.78 -11.69 -8.58
CA ILE A 162 11.67 -12.08 -9.68
C ILE A 162 12.99 -11.30 -9.65
N ALA A 163 12.98 -10.05 -9.20
CA ALA A 163 14.19 -9.23 -9.06
C ALA A 163 15.13 -9.75 -7.96
N GLU A 164 14.62 -10.44 -6.93
CA GLU A 164 15.40 -11.05 -5.84
C GLU A 164 15.14 -12.56 -5.72
N PRO A 165 15.46 -13.36 -6.76
CA PRO A 165 15.03 -14.77 -6.83
C PRO A 165 15.71 -15.65 -5.78
N THR A 166 16.90 -15.27 -5.28
CA THR A 166 17.63 -15.99 -4.23
C THR A 166 16.94 -15.95 -2.88
N ARG A 167 16.26 -14.84 -2.55
CA ARG A 167 15.49 -14.70 -1.30
C ARG A 167 14.08 -15.26 -1.43
N SER A 168 13.53 -15.26 -2.64
CA SER A 168 12.12 -15.57 -2.90
C SER A 168 11.88 -16.93 -3.56
N GLU A 169 12.89 -17.80 -3.68
CA GLU A 169 12.77 -19.11 -4.35
C GLU A 169 11.58 -19.96 -3.85
N ALA A 170 11.42 -20.09 -2.54
CA ALA A 170 10.34 -20.88 -1.95
C ALA A 170 8.95 -20.30 -2.28
N GLN A 171 8.83 -18.96 -2.30
CA GLN A 171 7.59 -18.27 -2.67
C GLN A 171 7.29 -18.42 -4.16
N LEU A 172 8.30 -18.29 -5.02
CA LEU A 172 8.17 -18.46 -6.47
C LEU A 172 7.71 -19.89 -6.83
N ARG A 173 8.29 -20.92 -6.20
CA ARG A 173 7.85 -22.31 -6.37
C ARG A 173 6.41 -22.53 -5.86
N LYS A 174 6.04 -21.91 -4.73
CA LYS A 174 4.66 -21.96 -4.19
C LYS A 174 3.65 -21.30 -5.13
N ILE A 175 4.00 -20.17 -5.76
CA ILE A 175 3.16 -19.50 -6.75
C ILE A 175 2.98 -20.41 -7.96
N LEU A 176 4.08 -20.94 -8.51
CA LEU A 176 4.05 -21.83 -9.67
C LEU A 176 3.13 -23.06 -9.47
N ALA A 177 3.15 -23.65 -8.28
CA ALA A 177 2.34 -24.81 -7.94
C ALA A 177 0.82 -24.52 -7.86
N ASN A 178 0.43 -23.27 -7.65
CA ASN A 178 -0.98 -22.87 -7.46
C ASN A 178 -1.56 -22.06 -8.63
N LEU A 179 -0.78 -21.82 -9.69
CA LEU A 179 -1.24 -21.10 -10.87
C LEU A 179 -2.13 -21.99 -11.74
N ASP A 180 -3.36 -21.54 -11.98
CA ASP A 180 -4.25 -22.16 -12.95
C ASP A 180 -3.80 -21.85 -14.39
N LEU A 181 -3.27 -22.85 -15.09
CA LEU A 181 -2.81 -22.76 -16.49
C LEU A 181 -3.93 -22.51 -17.49
N SER A 182 -5.20 -22.61 -17.11
CA SER A 182 -6.32 -22.23 -17.98
C SER A 182 -6.39 -20.71 -18.21
N ASN A 183 -5.85 -19.91 -17.28
CA ASN A 183 -5.86 -18.46 -17.34
C ASN A 183 -4.64 -17.91 -18.12
N PRO A 184 -4.83 -17.07 -19.17
CA PRO A 184 -3.73 -16.54 -19.98
C PRO A 184 -2.72 -15.70 -19.18
N THR A 185 -3.17 -14.97 -18.16
CA THR A 185 -2.29 -14.19 -17.27
C THR A 185 -1.40 -15.11 -16.44
N HIS A 186 -1.95 -16.25 -15.98
CA HIS A 186 -1.18 -17.23 -15.23
C HIS A 186 -0.16 -17.96 -16.10
N LYS A 187 -0.48 -18.23 -17.38
CA LYS A 187 0.51 -18.75 -18.34
C LYS A 187 1.70 -17.81 -18.49
N TYR A 188 1.44 -16.50 -18.57
CA TYR A 188 2.50 -15.50 -18.62
C TYR A 188 3.36 -15.52 -17.34
N PHE A 189 2.74 -15.50 -16.16
CA PHE A 189 3.46 -15.59 -14.89
C PHE A 189 4.28 -16.87 -14.74
N THR A 190 3.73 -18.01 -15.18
CA THR A 190 4.41 -19.31 -15.17
C THR A 190 5.72 -19.22 -15.96
N LYS A 191 5.70 -18.58 -17.13
CA LYS A 191 6.89 -18.42 -17.97
C LYS A 191 7.95 -17.55 -17.28
N GLU A 192 7.58 -16.37 -16.79
CA GLU A 192 8.53 -15.47 -16.12
C GLU A 192 9.14 -16.10 -14.85
N ILE A 193 8.33 -16.77 -14.04
CA ILE A 193 8.79 -17.45 -12.82
C ILE A 193 9.76 -18.58 -13.16
N SER A 194 9.43 -19.40 -14.17
CA SER A 194 10.26 -20.54 -14.57
C SER A 194 11.62 -20.07 -15.08
N GLU A 195 11.66 -19.02 -15.90
CA GLU A 195 12.90 -18.44 -16.42
C GLU A 195 13.79 -17.88 -15.28
N ALA A 196 13.19 -17.20 -14.31
CA ALA A 196 13.91 -16.69 -13.14
C ALA A 196 14.50 -17.81 -12.28
N LEU A 197 13.74 -18.89 -12.04
CA LEU A 197 14.20 -20.06 -11.28
C LEU A 197 15.31 -20.82 -12.03
N GLU A 198 15.20 -20.98 -13.35
CA GLU A 198 16.22 -21.65 -14.15
C GLU A 198 17.55 -20.89 -14.12
N LYS A 199 17.50 -19.55 -14.24
CA LYS A 199 18.67 -18.69 -14.11
C LYS A 199 19.36 -18.86 -12.75
N LEU A 200 18.58 -18.92 -11.68
CA LEU A 200 19.08 -19.13 -10.32
C LEU A 200 19.70 -20.52 -10.14
N GLU A 201 19.08 -21.57 -10.67
CA GLU A 201 19.65 -22.93 -10.64
C GLU A 201 20.95 -23.03 -11.44
N LYS A 202 21.08 -22.30 -12.54
CA LYS A 202 22.31 -22.19 -13.32
C LYS A 202 23.41 -21.46 -12.54
N GLU A 203 23.09 -20.36 -11.86
CA GLU A 203 24.03 -19.63 -10.99
C GLU A 203 24.51 -20.48 -9.80
N LYS A 204 23.61 -21.23 -9.15
CA LYS A 204 23.98 -22.19 -8.09
C LYS A 204 24.92 -23.27 -8.60
N ARG A 205 24.65 -23.85 -9.77
CA ARG A 205 25.52 -24.86 -10.41
C ARG A 205 26.90 -24.30 -10.72
N ASN A 206 26.98 -23.10 -11.30
CA ASN A 206 28.26 -22.45 -11.62
C ASN A 206 29.09 -22.14 -10.37
N THR A 207 28.44 -21.70 -9.28
CA THR A 207 29.10 -21.41 -8.00
C THR A 207 29.62 -22.69 -7.33
N ALA A 208 28.84 -23.78 -7.37
CA ALA A 208 29.27 -25.08 -6.86
C ALA A 208 30.46 -25.64 -7.64
N HIS A 209 30.49 -25.47 -8.97
CA HIS A 209 31.62 -25.92 -9.80
C HIS A 209 32.88 -25.07 -9.61
N GLY A 210 32.76 -23.74 -9.48
CA GLY A 210 33.90 -22.85 -9.23
C GLY A 210 34.55 -23.06 -7.85
N THR A 211 33.77 -23.44 -6.84
CA THR A 211 34.29 -23.74 -5.49
C THR A 211 35.07 -25.06 -5.46
N SER A 212 34.72 -26.02 -6.31
CA SER A 212 35.40 -27.32 -6.41
C SER A 212 36.78 -27.25 -7.10
N ILE A 213 37.04 -26.20 -7.90
CA ILE A 213 38.32 -26.04 -8.61
C ILE A 213 39.37 -25.40 -7.70
N ASN A 214 38.99 -24.44 -6.86
CA ASN A 214 39.91 -23.77 -5.94
C ASN A 214 40.27 -24.56 -4.67
N SER A 215 39.58 -25.67 -4.37
CA SER A 215 39.92 -26.55 -3.24
C SER A 215 41.00 -27.58 -3.55
N THR A 216 41.46 -27.69 -4.81
CA THR A 216 42.45 -28.72 -5.22
C THR A 216 43.89 -28.19 -5.28
N ASP A 217 44.10 -26.87 -5.37
CA ASP A 217 45.44 -26.27 -5.53
C ASP A 217 46.09 -25.77 -4.23
N LYS A 218 45.47 -25.99 -3.06
CA LYS A 218 46.04 -25.57 -1.76
C LYS A 218 46.64 -26.71 -0.94
N SER A 219 47.29 -27.66 -1.61
CA SER A 219 47.92 -28.84 -1.00
C SER A 219 49.41 -29.02 -1.34
N THR A 220 50.09 -27.99 -1.86
CA THR A 220 51.53 -28.11 -2.23
C THR A 220 52.28 -26.80 -2.07
N SER A 221 52.37 -26.28 -0.84
CA SER A 221 53.44 -25.34 -0.48
C SER A 221 53.69 -25.43 1.02
N SER A 222 54.44 -26.45 1.41
CA SER A 222 55.08 -26.54 2.72
C SER A 222 56.41 -27.25 2.55
N ALA A 223 57.42 -26.65 3.18
CA ALA A 223 58.79 -27.11 3.36
C ALA A 223 59.80 -26.81 2.23
N GLU A 224 60.32 -25.57 2.23
CA GLU A 224 61.76 -25.41 2.06
C GLU A 224 62.28 -24.36 3.05
N LEU A 225 62.86 -24.86 4.16
CA LEU A 225 63.57 -24.09 5.16
C LEU A 225 65.02 -23.88 4.67
N PRO A 226 65.54 -22.64 4.61
CA PRO A 226 66.96 -22.44 4.32
C PRO A 226 67.79 -22.68 5.58
N HIS A 227 68.58 -23.75 5.56
CA HIS A 227 69.75 -23.90 6.43
C HIS A 227 70.77 -22.80 6.11
N ARG A 228 71.22 -22.07 7.13
CA ARG A 228 72.50 -21.36 7.10
C ARG A 228 73.33 -21.72 8.34
N PRO A 229 74.63 -22.00 8.19
CA PRO A 229 75.58 -22.15 9.29
C PRO A 229 75.90 -20.82 9.97
#